data_AF-A0A9E4UVX0-F1
#
_entry.id   AF-A0A9E4UVX0-F1
#
_cell.length_a   1.000
_cell.length_b   1.000
_cell.length_c   1.000
_cell.angle_alpha   90.00
_cell.angle_beta   90.00
_cell.angle_gamma   90.00
#
_symmetry.space_group_name_H-M   'P 1'
#
loop_
_entity.id
_entity.type
_entity.pdbx_description
1 polymer ?
#
loop_
_entity_poly.entity_id
_entity_poly.type
_entity_poly.pdbx_seq_one_letter_code
_entity_poly.pdbx_strand_id
1 'polypeptide(L)'
;MEEFLTSNGVQFEHHDLATDQDAVAYLKTRDIKSVPVTIVDDDDVIIGYYPKKLIPALKLDIKVDLSGKSAWLAEKYDKVLNAAIRATRQLTDAQLQQEVPWRPWSVRDVIVHVLSFPELAWLSHKHGSMSTEDMHASNDRLKGVVSGEAISRYGEEVLANITRFLNSGDTDSFDRVVPAHYGGEVTVVELLNIILSHST
;
A
#
# COMPACT_ATOMS: atom_id res chain seq x y z
N MET A 1 -8.33 0.61 7.39
CA MET A 1 -9.74 0.63 6.97
C MET A 1 -10.66 0.88 8.16
N GLU A 2 -10.62 0.03 9.19
CA GLU A 2 -11.53 0.13 10.35
C GLU A 2 -11.47 1.46 11.08
N GLU A 3 -10.27 2.03 11.24
CA GLU A 3 -10.11 3.37 11.84
C GLU A 3 -10.86 4.45 11.04
N PHE A 4 -10.81 4.38 9.71
CA PHE A 4 -11.57 5.28 8.83
C PHE A 4 -13.08 5.06 8.99
N LEU A 5 -13.56 3.81 9.04
CA LEU A 5 -14.99 3.51 9.24
C LEU A 5 -15.47 4.02 10.61
N THR A 6 -14.73 3.71 11.66
CA THR A 6 -15.05 4.06 13.05
C THR A 6 -15.08 5.57 13.26
N SER A 7 -14.06 6.28 12.76
CA SER A 7 -13.96 7.75 12.89
C SER A 7 -15.08 8.50 12.17
N ASN A 8 -15.74 7.85 11.20
CA ASN A 8 -16.87 8.41 10.46
C ASN A 8 -18.23 7.83 10.89
N GLY A 9 -18.29 7.12 12.02
CA GLY A 9 -19.53 6.61 12.60
C GLY A 9 -20.17 5.48 11.78
N VAL A 10 -19.42 4.84 10.88
CA VAL A 10 -19.91 3.73 10.06
C VAL A 10 -19.92 2.46 10.91
N GLN A 11 -21.08 1.80 10.96
CA GLN A 11 -21.20 0.46 11.54
C GLN A 11 -20.69 -0.58 10.54
N PHE A 12 -19.90 -1.54 10.98
CA PHE A 12 -19.35 -2.59 10.13
C PHE A 12 -19.18 -3.89 10.91
N GLU A 13 -19.15 -5.00 10.18
CA GLU A 13 -18.76 -6.32 10.67
C GLU A 13 -17.33 -6.62 10.20
N HIS A 14 -16.47 -7.08 11.10
CA HIS A 14 -15.10 -7.48 10.79
C HIS A 14 -15.03 -9.00 10.64
N HIS A 15 -14.45 -9.46 9.54
CA HIS A 15 -14.17 -10.88 9.30
C HIS A 15 -12.68 -11.10 9.10
N ASP A 16 -12.05 -11.86 10.01
CA ASP A 16 -10.69 -12.34 9.86
C ASP A 16 -10.69 -13.64 9.07
N LEU A 17 -10.24 -13.59 7.81
CA LEU A 17 -10.23 -14.75 6.92
C LEU A 17 -9.33 -15.90 7.38
N ALA A 18 -8.43 -15.67 8.34
CA ALA A 18 -7.66 -16.74 8.96
C ALA A 18 -8.54 -17.65 9.84
N THR A 19 -9.63 -17.12 10.40
CA THR A 19 -10.47 -17.83 11.37
C THR A 19 -11.94 -17.98 10.93
N ASP A 20 -12.41 -17.13 10.02
CA ASP A 20 -13.77 -17.12 9.50
C ASP A 20 -13.87 -17.81 8.13
N GLN A 21 -14.21 -19.10 8.15
CA GLN A 21 -14.34 -19.90 6.93
C GLN A 21 -15.58 -19.54 6.10
N ASP A 22 -16.63 -19.00 6.73
CA ASP A 22 -17.85 -18.61 6.04
C ASP A 22 -17.59 -17.35 5.20
N ALA A 23 -16.86 -16.38 5.74
CA ALA A 23 -16.38 -15.22 4.99
C ALA A 23 -15.47 -15.63 3.82
N VAL A 24 -14.55 -16.60 4.02
CA VAL A 24 -13.72 -17.14 2.91
C VAL A 24 -14.58 -17.77 1.82
N ALA A 25 -15.58 -18.57 2.18
CA ALA A 25 -16.50 -19.18 1.23
C ALA A 25 -17.30 -18.12 0.47
N TYR A 26 -17.82 -17.12 1.18
CA TYR A 26 -18.57 -16.01 0.60
C TYR A 26 -17.74 -15.25 -0.45
N LEU A 27 -16.50 -14.87 -0.14
CA LEU A 27 -15.61 -14.20 -1.10
C LEU A 27 -15.35 -15.06 -2.35
N LYS A 28 -15.16 -16.38 -2.17
CA LYS A 28 -14.97 -17.32 -3.31
C LYS A 28 -16.19 -17.40 -4.22
N THR A 29 -17.40 -17.41 -3.66
CA THR A 29 -18.64 -17.45 -4.50
C THR A 29 -18.78 -16.21 -5.39
N ARG A 30 -18.13 -15.11 -5.02
CA ARG A 30 -18.17 -13.81 -5.71
C ARG A 30 -16.93 -13.56 -6.59
N ASP A 31 -16.06 -14.55 -6.75
CA ASP A 31 -14.76 -14.45 -7.44
C ASP A 31 -13.86 -13.31 -6.92
N ILE A 32 -14.00 -12.93 -5.64
CA ILE A 32 -13.17 -11.91 -5.01
C ILE A 32 -11.87 -12.56 -4.52
N LYS A 33 -10.75 -12.16 -5.14
CA LYS A 33 -9.42 -12.75 -4.90
C LYS A 33 -8.47 -11.85 -4.12
N SER A 34 -8.87 -10.61 -3.83
CA SER A 34 -8.00 -9.58 -3.26
C SER A 34 -8.55 -9.09 -1.93
N VAL A 35 -7.66 -8.95 -0.95
CA VAL A 35 -7.95 -8.48 0.41
C VAL A 35 -6.90 -7.45 0.85
N PRO A 36 -7.20 -6.55 1.81
CA PRO A 36 -8.49 -6.38 2.49
C PRO A 36 -9.59 -5.90 1.53
N VAL A 37 -10.85 -6.24 1.81
CA VAL A 37 -12.01 -5.87 0.98
C VAL A 37 -13.15 -5.39 1.88
N THR A 38 -13.86 -4.35 1.43
CA THR A 38 -15.11 -3.87 2.01
C THR A 38 -16.22 -4.15 1.03
N ILE A 39 -17.32 -4.73 1.52
CA ILE A 39 -18.53 -5.01 0.73
C ILE A 39 -19.65 -4.18 1.37
N VAL A 40 -20.24 -3.27 0.59
CA VAL A 40 -21.34 -2.40 1.03
C VAL A 40 -22.63 -2.88 0.37
N ASP A 41 -23.69 -3.03 1.16
CA ASP A 41 -25.04 -3.43 0.73
C ASP A 41 -25.05 -4.66 -0.22
N ASP A 42 -24.19 -5.65 0.05
CA ASP A 42 -24.02 -6.87 -0.74
C ASP A 42 -23.64 -6.68 -2.22
N ASP A 43 -23.41 -5.49 -2.74
CA ASP A 43 -23.15 -5.26 -4.17
C ASP A 43 -21.83 -4.50 -4.43
N ASP A 44 -21.52 -3.53 -3.59
CA ASP A 44 -20.38 -2.64 -3.80
C ASP A 44 -19.09 -3.23 -3.20
N VAL A 45 -18.26 -3.83 -4.06
CA VAL A 45 -16.98 -4.42 -3.68
C VAL A 45 -15.84 -3.41 -3.83
N ILE A 46 -15.18 -3.09 -2.72
CA ILE A 46 -14.09 -2.11 -2.64
C ILE A 46 -12.85 -2.78 -2.06
N ILE A 47 -11.80 -2.91 -2.89
CA ILE A 47 -10.53 -3.54 -2.49
C ILE A 47 -9.61 -2.48 -1.90
N GLY A 48 -9.02 -2.78 -0.74
CA GLY A 48 -8.07 -1.90 -0.06
C GLY A 48 -8.72 -0.61 0.46
N TYR A 49 -7.88 0.30 0.95
CA TYR A 49 -8.32 1.63 1.33
C TYR A 49 -8.47 2.52 0.08
N TYR A 50 -9.71 2.73 -0.38
CA TYR A 50 -9.98 3.57 -1.55
C TYR A 50 -11.09 4.61 -1.30
N PRO A 51 -10.74 5.79 -0.74
CA PRO A 51 -11.71 6.81 -0.34
C PRO A 51 -12.69 7.25 -1.43
N LYS A 52 -12.26 7.34 -2.70
CA LYS A 52 -13.16 7.73 -3.80
C LYS A 52 -14.32 6.79 -4.02
N LYS A 53 -14.17 5.50 -3.69
CA LYS A 53 -15.28 4.53 -3.73
C LYS A 53 -15.98 4.42 -2.39
N LEU A 54 -15.22 4.44 -1.28
CA LEU A 54 -15.78 4.32 0.07
C LEU A 54 -16.75 5.45 0.41
N ILE A 55 -16.37 6.71 0.15
CA ILE A 55 -17.16 7.88 0.52
C ILE A 55 -18.56 7.87 -0.13
N PRO A 56 -18.70 7.72 -1.47
CA PRO A 56 -20.02 7.64 -2.08
C PRO A 56 -20.79 6.37 -1.67
N ALA A 57 -20.14 5.21 -1.60
CA ALA A 57 -20.80 3.96 -1.20
C ALA A 57 -21.38 4.04 0.22
N LEU A 58 -20.64 4.65 1.15
CA LEU A 58 -21.05 4.84 2.55
C LEU A 58 -21.82 6.15 2.78
N LYS A 59 -22.12 6.92 1.72
CA LYS A 59 -22.85 8.20 1.75
C LYS A 59 -22.28 9.20 2.78
N LEU A 60 -20.95 9.28 2.84
CA LEU A 60 -20.24 10.13 3.79
C LEU A 60 -20.11 11.56 3.24
N ASP A 61 -20.35 12.56 4.09
CA ASP A 61 -20.11 13.98 3.76
C ASP A 61 -18.65 14.36 4.05
N ILE A 62 -17.72 13.76 3.30
CA ILE A 62 -16.28 13.94 3.46
C ILE A 62 -15.68 14.40 2.14
N LYS A 63 -14.88 15.47 2.19
CA LYS A 63 -14.02 15.87 1.08
C LYS A 63 -12.60 15.40 1.34
N VAL A 64 -12.11 14.50 0.50
CA VAL A 64 -10.69 14.12 0.50
C VAL A 64 -9.93 15.23 -0.21
N ASP A 65 -9.35 16.12 0.60
CA ASP A 65 -8.40 17.10 0.10
C ASP A 65 -6.98 16.60 0.37
N LEU A 66 -6.24 16.32 -0.70
CA LEU A 66 -4.82 16.02 -0.65
C LEU A 66 -3.95 17.18 -1.15
N SER A 67 -4.57 18.31 -1.52
CA SER A 67 -3.83 19.50 -1.92
C SER A 67 -2.91 19.94 -0.78
N GLY A 68 -1.63 20.18 -1.11
CA GLY A 68 -0.62 20.57 -0.13
C GLY A 68 -0.17 19.46 0.84
N LYS A 69 -0.60 18.20 0.70
CA LYS A 69 -0.16 17.10 1.58
C LYS A 69 1.20 16.48 1.21
N SER A 70 1.88 16.96 0.17
CA SER A 70 3.17 16.38 -0.23
C SER A 70 4.23 16.46 0.87
N ALA A 71 4.29 17.57 1.61
CA ALA A 71 5.20 17.73 2.76
C ALA A 71 4.86 16.75 3.90
N TRP A 72 3.56 16.58 4.19
CA TRP A 72 3.10 15.62 5.20
C TRP A 72 3.41 14.18 4.79
N LEU A 73 3.17 13.82 3.51
CA LEU A 73 3.53 12.50 2.98
C LEU A 73 5.03 12.26 3.08
N ALA A 74 5.87 13.25 2.76
CA ALA A 74 7.32 13.14 2.86
C ALA A 74 7.75 12.86 4.30
N GLU A 75 7.20 13.58 5.28
CA GLU A 75 7.46 13.34 6.71
C GLU A 75 7.03 11.93 7.15
N LYS A 76 5.88 11.44 6.68
CA LYS A 76 5.38 10.12 7.05
C LYS A 76 6.19 9.00 6.41
N TYR A 77 6.53 9.12 5.13
CA TYR A 77 7.42 8.16 4.47
C TYR A 77 8.80 8.13 5.09
N ASP A 78 9.36 9.28 5.45
CA ASP A 78 10.62 9.35 6.20
C ASP A 78 10.55 8.51 7.47
N LYS A 79 9.51 8.69 8.28
CA LYS A 79 9.32 7.92 9.53
C LYS A 79 9.20 6.42 9.29
N VAL A 80 8.33 6.01 8.36
CA VAL A 80 8.03 4.59 8.10
C VAL A 80 9.20 3.88 7.44
N LEU A 81 9.77 4.45 6.38
CA LEU A 81 10.85 3.81 5.62
C LEU A 81 12.15 3.79 6.44
N ASN A 82 12.49 4.86 7.18
CA ASN A 82 13.62 4.79 8.10
C ASN A 82 13.41 3.73 9.18
N ALA A 83 12.19 3.54 9.68
CA ALA A 83 11.93 2.48 10.66
C ALA A 83 12.19 1.09 10.07
N ALA A 84 11.71 0.82 8.85
CA ALA A 84 11.98 -0.44 8.14
C ALA A 84 13.48 -0.66 7.88
N ILE A 85 14.21 0.38 7.45
CA ILE A 85 15.66 0.32 7.23
C ILE A 85 16.40 0.06 8.55
N ARG A 86 16.04 0.75 9.65
CA ARG A 86 16.65 0.50 10.96
C ARG A 86 16.34 -0.91 11.47
N ALA A 87 15.14 -1.42 11.27
CA ALA A 87 14.78 -2.79 11.64
C ALA A 87 15.63 -3.80 10.86
N THR A 88 15.80 -3.59 9.55
CA THR A 88 16.65 -4.43 8.68
C THR A 88 18.06 -4.56 9.22
N ARG A 89 18.68 -3.45 9.63
CA ARG A 89 20.07 -3.42 10.15
C ARG A 89 20.26 -4.14 11.48
N GLN A 90 19.17 -4.45 12.20
CA GLN A 90 19.22 -5.19 13.46
C GLN A 90 19.08 -6.70 13.27
N LEU A 91 18.75 -7.15 12.06
CA LEU A 91 18.54 -8.55 11.74
C LEU A 91 19.79 -9.14 11.08
N THR A 92 20.10 -10.38 11.44
CA THR A 92 21.07 -11.20 10.71
C THR A 92 20.46 -11.71 9.40
N ASP A 93 21.30 -12.08 8.44
CA ASP A 93 20.84 -12.71 7.19
C ASP A 93 20.01 -13.97 7.46
N ALA A 94 20.35 -14.75 8.51
CA ALA A 94 19.57 -15.92 8.90
C ALA A 94 18.16 -15.56 9.42
N GLN A 95 18.02 -14.48 10.19
CA GLN A 95 16.72 -14.01 10.67
C GLN A 95 15.87 -13.42 9.53
N LEU A 96 16.50 -12.76 8.56
CA LEU A 96 15.82 -12.25 7.37
C LEU A 96 15.14 -13.37 6.55
N GLN A 97 15.69 -14.58 6.56
CA GLN A 97 15.12 -15.74 5.86
C GLN A 97 14.03 -16.49 6.65
N GLN A 98 13.76 -16.12 7.90
CA GLN A 98 12.70 -16.78 8.68
C GLN A 98 11.32 -16.39 8.17
N GLU A 99 10.39 -17.33 8.13
CA GLU A 99 8.99 -17.07 7.77
C GLU A 99 8.27 -16.30 8.89
N VAL A 100 7.39 -15.40 8.48
CA VAL A 100 6.44 -14.77 9.43
C VAL A 100 5.23 -15.67 9.64
N PRO A 101 4.63 -15.71 10.85
CA PRO A 101 3.59 -16.69 11.15
C PRO A 101 2.23 -16.42 10.48
N TRP A 102 2.00 -15.22 9.93
CA TRP A 102 0.70 -14.80 9.39
C TRP A 102 0.57 -14.87 7.86
N ARG A 103 1.65 -15.15 7.14
CA ARG A 103 1.64 -15.32 5.67
C ARG A 103 2.88 -16.09 5.20
N PRO A 104 2.84 -16.76 4.04
CA PRO A 104 3.95 -17.62 3.57
C PRO A 104 5.11 -16.79 2.98
N TRP A 105 5.60 -15.80 3.73
CA TRP A 105 6.67 -14.88 3.36
C TRP A 105 7.77 -14.90 4.40
N SER A 106 9.00 -14.64 3.98
CA SER A 106 10.11 -14.37 4.90
C SER A 106 10.01 -12.96 5.50
N VAL A 107 10.72 -12.71 6.61
CA VAL A 107 10.90 -11.35 7.15
C VAL A 107 11.49 -10.42 6.09
N ARG A 108 12.41 -10.92 5.27
CA ARG A 108 12.97 -10.20 4.12
C ARG A 108 11.89 -9.79 3.14
N ASP A 109 10.97 -10.68 2.78
CA ASP A 109 9.91 -10.38 1.81
C ASP A 109 8.98 -9.30 2.33
N VAL A 110 8.63 -9.35 3.62
CA VAL A 110 7.83 -8.31 4.28
C VAL A 110 8.53 -6.96 4.23
N ILE A 111 9.82 -6.89 4.59
CA ILE A 111 10.57 -5.63 4.58
C ILE A 111 10.71 -5.08 3.16
N VAL A 112 11.08 -5.92 2.19
CA VAL A 112 11.24 -5.48 0.79
C VAL A 112 9.91 -4.99 0.23
N HIS A 113 8.79 -5.64 0.59
CA HIS A 113 7.45 -5.19 0.21
C HIS A 113 7.10 -3.80 0.77
N VAL A 114 7.39 -3.54 2.06
CA VAL A 114 7.20 -2.21 2.69
C VAL A 114 7.99 -1.13 1.94
N LEU A 115 9.18 -1.45 1.46
CA LEU A 115 10.05 -0.52 0.74
C LEU A 115 9.63 -0.35 -0.73
N SER A 116 9.17 -1.42 -1.40
CA SER A 116 8.96 -1.40 -2.85
C SER A 116 7.62 -0.83 -3.30
N PHE A 117 6.59 -0.91 -2.47
CA PHE A 117 5.28 -0.35 -2.79
C PHE A 117 5.28 1.19 -2.92
N PRO A 118 5.94 1.93 -2.01
CA PRO A 118 6.15 3.37 -2.19
C PRO A 118 6.91 3.69 -3.48
N GLU A 119 7.91 2.87 -3.83
CA GLU A 119 8.66 3.03 -5.08
C GLU A 119 7.75 2.92 -6.31
N LEU A 120 6.96 1.85 -6.38
CA LEU A 120 5.99 1.60 -7.43
C LEU A 120 4.98 2.76 -7.54
N ALA A 121 4.46 3.22 -6.41
CA ALA A 121 3.49 4.31 -6.38
C ALA A 121 4.06 5.62 -6.92
N TRP A 122 5.25 6.06 -6.46
CA TRP A 122 5.80 7.31 -6.99
C TRP A 122 6.25 7.13 -8.45
N LEU A 123 6.79 5.98 -8.87
CA LEU A 123 7.18 5.75 -10.27
C LEU A 123 6.01 5.67 -11.25
N SER A 124 4.79 5.46 -10.76
CA SER A 124 3.58 5.41 -11.61
C SER A 124 3.38 6.68 -12.46
N HIS A 125 3.88 7.85 -12.03
CA HIS A 125 3.84 9.06 -12.87
C HIS A 125 4.60 8.91 -14.19
N LYS A 126 5.63 8.05 -14.21
CA LYS A 126 6.46 7.76 -15.40
C LYS A 126 5.92 6.57 -16.18
N HIS A 127 5.57 5.49 -15.49
CA HIS A 127 5.12 4.25 -16.14
C HIS A 127 3.67 4.33 -16.62
N GLY A 128 2.87 5.20 -16.02
CA GLY A 128 1.47 5.39 -16.36
C GLY A 128 0.51 4.47 -15.60
N SER A 129 1.00 3.59 -14.74
CA SER A 129 0.20 2.65 -13.92
C SER A 129 0.93 2.19 -12.66
N MET A 130 0.17 1.63 -11.73
CA MET A 130 0.64 0.69 -10.71
C MET A 130 -0.23 -0.57 -10.78
N SER A 131 -0.04 -1.34 -11.84
CA SER A 131 -0.78 -2.56 -12.14
C SER A 131 -0.20 -3.80 -11.43
N THR A 132 -0.92 -4.92 -11.48
CA THR A 132 -0.41 -6.21 -11.01
C THR A 132 0.84 -6.65 -11.78
N GLU A 133 0.94 -6.32 -13.08
CA GLU A 133 2.13 -6.60 -13.88
C GLU A 133 3.33 -5.79 -13.42
N ASP A 134 3.14 -4.49 -13.11
CA ASP A 134 4.19 -3.63 -12.55
C ASP A 134 4.70 -4.17 -11.20
N MET A 135 3.78 -4.68 -10.37
CA MET A 135 4.12 -5.32 -9.09
C MET A 135 4.93 -6.61 -9.30
N HIS A 136 4.55 -7.46 -10.25
CA HIS A 136 5.31 -8.66 -10.59
C HIS A 136 6.70 -8.32 -11.12
N ALA A 137 6.81 -7.35 -12.01
CA ALA A 137 8.09 -6.89 -12.53
C ALA A 137 9.01 -6.33 -11.42
N SER A 138 8.44 -5.58 -10.47
CA SER A 138 9.18 -5.10 -9.29
C SER A 138 9.67 -6.26 -8.42
N ASN A 139 8.80 -7.24 -8.12
CA ASN A 139 9.17 -8.43 -7.35
C ASN A 139 10.30 -9.21 -8.03
N ASP A 140 10.23 -9.40 -9.34
CA ASP A 140 11.25 -10.09 -10.12
C ASP A 140 12.60 -9.35 -10.09
N ARG A 141 12.59 -8.03 -10.29
CA ARG A 141 13.78 -7.18 -10.19
C ARG A 141 14.42 -7.24 -8.81
N LEU A 142 13.60 -7.34 -7.76
CA LEU A 142 14.07 -7.30 -6.38
C LEU A 142 14.48 -8.67 -5.82
N LYS A 143 14.36 -9.78 -6.56
CA LYS A 143 14.78 -11.13 -6.09
C LYS A 143 16.21 -11.18 -5.57
N GLY A 144 17.12 -10.38 -6.14
CA GLY A 144 18.52 -10.31 -5.72
C GLY A 144 18.80 -9.46 -4.48
N VAL A 145 17.82 -8.70 -3.98
CA VAL A 145 17.97 -7.85 -2.80
C VAL A 145 17.74 -8.69 -1.55
N VAL A 146 18.77 -9.42 -1.11
CA VAL A 146 18.62 -10.48 -0.08
C VAL A 146 19.28 -10.11 1.25
N SER A 147 20.51 -9.60 1.23
CA SER A 147 21.24 -9.30 2.48
C SER A 147 20.71 -8.05 3.16
N GLY A 148 20.90 -7.95 4.48
CA GLY A 148 20.50 -6.75 5.24
C GLY A 148 21.12 -5.46 4.69
N GLU A 149 22.37 -5.53 4.20
CA GLU A 149 23.04 -4.39 3.55
C GLU A 149 22.37 -4.02 2.21
N ALA A 150 22.04 -5.00 1.37
CA ALA A 150 21.38 -4.75 0.08
C ALA A 150 19.99 -4.15 0.27
N ILE A 151 19.21 -4.69 1.22
CA ILE A 151 17.87 -4.18 1.55
C ILE A 151 17.96 -2.75 2.11
N SER A 152 18.91 -2.48 3.00
CA SER A 152 19.10 -1.15 3.56
C SER A 152 19.44 -0.11 2.49
N ARG A 153 20.39 -0.44 1.61
CA ARG A 153 20.79 0.44 0.48
C ARG A 153 19.63 0.69 -0.48
N TYR A 154 18.86 -0.35 -0.80
CA TYR A 154 17.64 -0.19 -1.60
C TYR A 154 16.63 0.73 -0.91
N GLY A 155 16.35 0.52 0.37
CA GLY A 155 15.43 1.36 1.14
C GLY A 155 15.88 2.82 1.23
N GLU A 156 17.18 3.07 1.40
CA GLU A 156 17.76 4.42 1.40
C GLU A 156 17.57 5.11 0.06
N GLU A 157 17.76 4.40 -1.05
CA GLU A 157 17.52 4.93 -2.39
C GLU A 157 16.03 5.26 -2.61
N VAL A 158 15.12 4.36 -2.22
CA VAL A 158 13.68 4.62 -2.28
C VAL A 158 13.32 5.85 -1.46
N LEU A 159 13.79 5.94 -0.21
CA LEU A 159 13.52 7.05 0.68
C LEU A 159 14.05 8.38 0.11
N ALA A 160 15.26 8.40 -0.44
CA ALA A 160 15.82 9.60 -1.05
C ALA A 160 15.01 10.04 -2.28
N ASN A 161 14.58 9.08 -3.11
CA ASN A 161 13.83 9.37 -4.33
C ASN A 161 12.40 9.85 -4.03
N ILE A 162 11.68 9.19 -3.12
CA ILE A 162 10.31 9.60 -2.77
C ILE A 162 10.29 10.96 -2.07
N THR A 163 11.27 11.23 -1.20
CA THR A 163 11.42 12.53 -0.54
C THR A 163 11.70 13.63 -1.56
N ARG A 164 12.60 13.38 -2.52
CA ARG A 164 12.87 14.32 -3.61
C ARG A 164 11.64 14.57 -4.46
N PHE A 165 10.91 13.52 -4.82
CA PHE A 165 9.69 13.61 -5.61
C PHE A 165 8.64 14.47 -4.90
N LEU A 166 8.32 14.17 -3.64
CA LEU A 166 7.31 14.90 -2.86
C LEU A 166 7.71 16.37 -2.58
N ASN A 167 9.00 16.66 -2.49
CA ASN A 167 9.52 18.02 -2.29
C ASN A 167 9.80 18.78 -3.60
N SER A 168 9.56 18.18 -4.76
CA SER A 168 9.89 18.80 -6.05
C SER A 168 8.96 19.95 -6.44
N GLY A 169 7.75 19.99 -5.89
CA GLY A 169 6.69 20.90 -6.35
C GLY A 169 6.12 20.55 -7.72
N ASP A 170 6.39 19.34 -8.25
CA ASP A 170 5.89 18.85 -9.53
C ASP A 170 4.41 18.43 -9.43
N THR A 171 3.53 19.43 -9.41
CA THR A 171 2.07 19.22 -9.32
C THR A 171 1.53 18.41 -10.49
N ASP A 172 2.11 18.55 -11.69
CA ASP A 172 1.68 17.79 -12.87
C ASP A 172 1.88 16.29 -12.67
N SER A 173 3.02 15.89 -12.10
CA SER A 173 3.25 14.48 -11.74
C SER A 173 2.38 14.03 -10.56
N PHE A 174 2.09 14.90 -9.60
CA PHE A 174 1.23 14.57 -8.44
C PHE A 174 -0.21 14.31 -8.86
N ASP A 175 -0.74 15.15 -9.75
CA ASP A 175 -2.14 15.13 -10.20
C ASP A 175 -2.38 14.18 -11.36
N ARG A 176 -1.31 13.60 -11.93
CA ARG A 176 -1.43 12.59 -12.98
C ARG A 176 -2.30 11.43 -12.50
N VAL A 177 -3.37 11.17 -13.24
CA VAL A 177 -4.27 10.05 -13.00
C VAL A 177 -3.67 8.78 -13.61
N VAL A 178 -3.59 7.72 -12.81
CA VAL A 178 -3.05 6.41 -13.19
C VAL A 178 -3.98 5.27 -12.74
N PRO A 179 -4.06 4.18 -13.52
CA PRO A 179 -4.71 2.95 -13.07
C PRO A 179 -3.95 2.34 -11.89
N ALA A 180 -4.70 1.89 -10.87
CA ALA A 180 -4.14 1.22 -9.69
C ALA A 180 -4.69 -0.21 -9.55
N HIS A 181 -3.87 -1.11 -9.00
CA HIS A 181 -4.24 -2.51 -8.78
C HIS A 181 -5.45 -2.73 -7.84
N TYR A 182 -5.83 -1.72 -7.05
CA TYR A 182 -7.06 -1.71 -6.23
C TYR A 182 -8.35 -1.52 -7.06
N GLY A 183 -8.22 -1.31 -8.37
CA GLY A 183 -9.31 -1.17 -9.32
C GLY A 183 -9.81 0.28 -9.44
N GLY A 184 -9.72 0.83 -10.65
CA GLY A 184 -10.06 2.23 -10.95
C GLY A 184 -8.82 3.10 -11.16
N GLU A 185 -9.03 4.42 -11.15
CA GLU A 185 -7.99 5.40 -11.39
C GLU A 185 -7.87 6.38 -10.21
N VAL A 186 -6.64 6.73 -9.87
CA VAL A 186 -6.28 7.66 -8.78
C VAL A 186 -5.16 8.57 -9.25
N THR A 187 -5.04 9.75 -8.64
CA THR A 187 -3.84 10.56 -8.86
C THR A 187 -2.63 9.90 -8.19
N VAL A 188 -1.42 10.22 -8.62
CA VAL A 188 -0.19 9.67 -8.02
C VAL A 188 -0.09 10.04 -6.54
N VAL A 189 -0.47 11.26 -6.15
CA VAL A 189 -0.46 11.68 -4.74
C VAL A 189 -1.51 10.93 -3.90
N GLU A 190 -2.68 10.63 -4.49
CA GLU A 190 -3.68 9.76 -3.84
C GLU A 190 -3.14 8.34 -3.67
N LEU A 191 -2.50 7.78 -4.70
CA LEU A 191 -1.91 6.46 -4.66
C LEU A 191 -0.85 6.37 -3.55
N LEU A 192 0.03 7.37 -3.44
CA LEU A 192 1.00 7.45 -2.36
C LEU A 192 0.32 7.48 -0.98
N ASN A 193 -0.73 8.26 -0.81
CA ASN A 193 -1.47 8.26 0.46
C ASN A 193 -2.13 6.90 0.77
N ILE A 194 -2.64 6.21 -0.24
CA ILE A 194 -3.18 4.84 -0.11
C ILE A 194 -2.08 3.87 0.31
N ILE A 195 -0.92 3.90 -0.37
CA ILE A 195 0.22 3.03 -0.06
C ILE A 195 0.78 3.27 1.34
N LEU A 196 0.85 4.52 1.78
CA LEU A 196 1.27 4.84 3.15
C LEU A 196 0.34 4.18 4.20
N SER A 197 -0.94 4.04 3.86
CA SER A 197 -1.97 3.44 4.71
C SER A 197 -2.14 1.94 4.47
N HIS A 198 -1.31 1.35 3.60
CA HIS A 198 -1.38 -0.06 3.26
C HIS A 198 -0.83 -0.91 4.42
N SER A 199 -1.72 -1.64 5.07
CA SER A 199 -1.39 -2.66 6.07
C SER A 199 -0.84 -3.90 5.37
N THR A 200 0.41 -4.26 5.68
CA THR A 200 1.14 -5.44 5.16
C THR A 200 0.67 -6.77 5.73
#